data_AF-C7QIT2-F1
#
_entry.id   AF-C7QIT2-F1
#
_cell.length_a   1.000
_cell.length_b   1.000
_cell.length_c   1.000
_cell.angle_alpha   90.00
_cell.angle_beta   90.00
_cell.angle_gamma   90.00
#
_symmetry.space_group_name_H-M   'P 1'
#
loop_
_entity.id
_entity.type
_entity.pdbx_description
1 polymer ?
#
loop_
_entity_poly.entity_id
_entity_poly.type
_entity_poly.pdbx_seq_one_letter_code
_entity_poly.pdbx_strand_id
1 'polypeptide(L)'
;MAGAAALTALSCAMLSGGPAAASVLPAPYGDLNADGNIDLLSVSSTGALQYWAGSGTGSVASPVAEPSAGDFTGDVIEGAGNFNRSSYQSLFLYSSATDHAYVELGDNTGQFSTANEVVVPPPSGEASWPVITQLVSPGDITGHNRADLVARVGDQLEVIPNVALGHYGAPVAVAGSGWSGRTVIGVVDATGDGIKDLIARDDATGVVWLYQGVAGGTFGDETTRVQIGTGLDAADYPFVITKGDADGDGHADVYAVGASGGLYLSAGNAGGGFGAPTLVSSDPAWTGITALG
;
A
#
# COMPACT_ATOMS: atom_id res chain seq x y z
N MET A 1 -49.84 28.64 -1.07
CA MET A 1 -49.77 27.93 0.23
C MET A 1 -49.70 26.45 -0.10
N ALA A 2 -48.52 25.90 -0.40
CA ALA A 2 -47.39 25.58 0.49
C ALA A 2 -47.75 24.50 1.52
N GLY A 3 -47.06 23.36 1.44
CA GLY A 3 -47.16 22.25 2.39
C GLY A 3 -46.44 21.01 1.89
N ALA A 4 -45.11 21.09 1.76
CA ALA A 4 -44.23 19.96 1.45
C ALA A 4 -44.15 18.99 2.65
N ALA A 5 -44.17 17.69 2.37
CA ALA A 5 -43.92 16.65 3.37
C ALA A 5 -42.41 16.39 3.47
N ALA A 6 -41.83 16.70 4.63
CA ALA A 6 -40.43 16.41 4.96
C ALA A 6 -40.28 14.97 5.45
N LEU A 7 -39.33 14.26 4.84
CA LEU A 7 -38.86 12.93 5.23
C LEU A 7 -38.09 13.06 6.55
N THR A 8 -38.59 12.45 7.62
CA THR A 8 -37.98 12.53 8.96
C THR A 8 -36.84 11.50 9.05
N ALA A 9 -35.61 11.98 9.19
CA ALA A 9 -34.44 11.16 9.48
C ALA A 9 -34.56 10.51 10.87
N LEU A 10 -34.31 9.20 10.97
CA LEU A 10 -34.13 8.55 12.26
C LEU A 10 -32.81 9.02 12.87
N SER A 11 -32.92 9.73 13.99
CA SER A 11 -31.82 10.11 14.86
C SER A 11 -31.19 8.90 15.53
N CYS A 12 -29.86 8.80 15.44
CA CYS A 12 -29.02 7.90 16.22
C CYS A 12 -29.21 8.17 17.72
N ALA A 13 -29.72 7.18 18.45
CA ALA A 13 -29.90 7.28 19.90
C ALA A 13 -28.55 7.14 20.60
N MET A 14 -28.16 8.19 21.33
CA MET A 14 -26.99 8.23 22.20
C MET A 14 -27.15 7.25 23.37
N LEU A 15 -26.21 6.32 23.51
CA LEU A 15 -25.87 5.72 24.80
C LEU A 15 -24.73 6.55 25.41
N SER A 16 -24.99 6.99 26.63
CA SER A 16 -24.28 7.99 27.42
C SER A 16 -22.91 7.53 27.95
N GLY A 17 -21.93 8.43 27.92
CA GLY A 17 -20.88 8.48 28.95
C GLY A 17 -19.43 8.22 28.50
N GLY A 18 -18.94 8.91 27.49
CA GLY A 18 -17.51 9.03 27.17
C GLY A 18 -17.28 10.31 26.35
N PRO A 19 -16.09 10.95 26.38
CA PRO A 19 -15.84 12.10 25.54
C PRO A 19 -16.13 11.69 24.10
N ALA A 20 -16.92 12.50 23.39
CA ALA A 20 -17.19 12.30 21.97
C ALA A 20 -15.84 12.15 21.27
N ALA A 21 -15.53 10.93 20.82
CA ALA A 21 -14.42 10.73 19.91
C ALA A 21 -14.70 11.66 18.74
N ALA A 22 -13.83 12.66 18.55
CA ALA A 22 -13.81 13.41 17.31
C ALA A 22 -13.88 12.38 16.18
N SER A 23 -14.70 12.64 15.16
CA SER A 23 -14.70 11.80 13.96
C SER A 23 -13.29 11.82 13.39
N VAL A 24 -12.47 10.85 13.77
CA VAL A 24 -11.13 10.65 13.22
C VAL A 24 -11.41 10.28 11.77
N LEU A 25 -11.15 11.23 10.86
CA LEU A 25 -11.06 10.90 9.45
C LEU A 25 -10.08 9.73 9.34
N PRO A 26 -10.34 8.71 8.50
CA PRO A 26 -9.39 7.61 8.35
C PRO A 26 -8.00 8.20 8.08
N ALA A 27 -6.99 7.70 8.79
CA ALA A 27 -5.61 8.14 8.58
C ALA A 27 -5.27 8.08 7.08
N PRO A 28 -4.50 9.04 6.54
CA PRO A 28 -4.01 8.96 5.17
C PRO A 28 -3.38 7.59 4.89
N TYR A 29 -3.45 7.14 3.64
CA TYR A 29 -2.81 5.91 3.20
C TYR A 29 -1.31 5.94 3.57
N GLY A 30 -0.83 4.94 4.31
CA GLY A 30 0.55 4.88 4.79
C GLY A 30 0.85 5.58 6.13
N ASP A 31 -0.10 6.27 6.76
CA ASP A 31 0.08 6.86 8.10
C ASP A 31 -0.34 5.85 9.19
N LEU A 32 0.62 5.12 9.76
CA LEU A 32 0.38 3.98 10.65
C LEU A 32 0.19 4.40 12.12
N ASN A 33 0.74 5.55 12.50
CA ASN A 33 0.66 6.09 13.86
C ASN A 33 -0.32 7.27 14.01
N ALA A 34 -0.99 7.66 12.92
CA ALA A 34 -1.93 8.78 12.83
C ALA A 34 -1.31 10.15 13.16
N ASP A 35 -0.03 10.36 12.87
CA ASP A 35 0.68 11.63 13.05
C ASP A 35 0.60 12.56 11.82
N GLY A 36 -0.02 12.08 10.73
CA GLY A 36 -0.21 12.79 9.48
C GLY A 36 0.92 12.61 8.47
N ASN A 37 1.94 11.82 8.77
CA ASN A 37 3.06 11.53 7.87
C ASN A 37 2.98 10.10 7.34
N ILE A 38 3.60 9.89 6.17
CA ILE A 38 3.76 8.54 5.63
C ILE A 38 4.84 7.79 6.40
N ASP A 39 4.45 6.66 6.97
CA ASP A 39 5.31 5.68 7.61
C ASP A 39 5.65 4.53 6.66
N LEU A 40 6.68 3.75 7.00
CA LEU A 40 7.08 2.56 6.24
C LEU A 40 7.18 1.32 7.14
N LEU A 41 7.02 0.15 6.51
CA LEU A 41 7.35 -1.14 7.09
C LEU A 41 8.44 -1.84 6.28
N SER A 42 9.29 -2.60 6.94
CA SER A 42 10.21 -3.52 6.27
C SER A 42 10.33 -4.84 7.02
N VAL A 43 10.74 -5.88 6.32
CA VAL A 43 11.11 -7.17 6.93
C VAL A 43 12.62 -7.33 6.83
N SER A 44 13.29 -7.60 7.96
CA SER A 44 14.74 -7.83 7.99
C SER A 44 15.13 -9.19 7.40
N SER A 45 16.42 -9.42 7.17
CA SER A 45 16.95 -10.74 6.76
C SER A 45 16.70 -11.85 7.78
N THR A 46 16.38 -11.50 9.03
CA THR A 46 16.05 -12.47 10.09
C THR A 46 14.55 -12.65 10.27
N GLY A 47 13.75 -12.09 9.36
CA GLY A 47 12.29 -12.16 9.40
C GLY A 47 11.65 -11.26 10.45
N ALA A 48 12.32 -10.21 10.92
CA ALA A 48 11.71 -9.27 11.87
C ALA A 48 11.01 -8.12 11.13
N LEU A 49 9.74 -7.86 11.46
CA LEU A 49 9.01 -6.69 10.98
C LEU A 49 9.52 -5.43 11.70
N GLN A 50 9.81 -4.38 10.93
CA GLN A 50 10.36 -3.11 11.38
C GLN A 50 9.44 -1.97 10.97
N TYR A 51 9.09 -1.13 11.93
CA TYR A 51 8.33 0.10 11.76
C TYR A 51 9.26 1.30 11.66
N TRP A 52 9.00 2.15 10.66
CA TRP A 52 9.78 3.35 10.36
C TRP A 52 8.86 4.57 10.35
N ALA A 53 8.92 5.36 11.43
CA ALA A 53 8.11 6.58 11.54
C ALA A 53 8.57 7.64 10.54
N GLY A 54 7.65 8.15 9.73
CA GLY A 54 7.88 9.24 8.78
C GLY A 54 8.12 10.58 9.46
N SER A 55 8.95 11.42 8.86
CA SER A 55 9.20 12.78 9.35
C SER A 55 8.31 13.86 8.71
N GLY A 56 7.56 13.51 7.65
CA GLY A 56 6.84 14.48 6.81
C GLY A 56 7.75 15.30 5.89
N THR A 57 9.02 14.90 5.75
CA THR A 57 10.01 15.52 4.85
C THR A 57 10.67 14.47 3.97
N GLY A 58 10.02 13.32 3.79
CA GLY A 58 10.54 12.15 3.06
C GLY A 58 11.65 11.36 3.78
N SER A 59 12.06 11.75 4.98
CA SER A 59 12.96 10.95 5.84
C SER A 59 12.15 10.10 6.82
N VAL A 60 12.82 9.12 7.42
CA VAL A 60 12.25 8.28 8.47
C VAL A 60 13.17 8.22 9.70
N ALA A 61 12.59 7.98 10.87
CA ALA A 61 13.31 7.73 12.11
C ALA A 61 14.01 6.36 12.10
N SER A 62 14.86 6.10 13.10
CA SER A 62 15.41 4.75 13.31
C SER A 62 14.28 3.75 13.60
N PRO A 63 14.41 2.49 13.14
CA PRO A 63 13.31 1.57 13.16
C PRO A 63 13.01 1.07 14.57
N VAL A 64 11.72 0.81 14.82
CA VAL A 64 11.25 0.05 15.97
C VAL A 64 10.92 -1.36 15.47
N ALA A 65 11.47 -2.38 16.10
CA ALA A 65 11.11 -3.76 15.80
C ALA A 65 9.76 -4.09 16.44
N GLU A 66 8.87 -4.73 15.69
CA GLU A 66 7.59 -5.22 16.20
C GLU A 66 7.83 -6.41 17.15
N PRO A 67 7.57 -6.29 18.46
CA PRO A 67 7.98 -7.29 19.45
C PRO A 67 7.03 -8.50 19.52
N SER A 68 5.83 -8.39 18.93
CA SER A 68 4.78 -9.41 18.90
C SER A 68 4.94 -10.42 17.76
N ALA A 69 5.95 -10.22 16.93
CA ALA A 69 5.93 -10.61 15.54
C ALA A 69 6.61 -11.98 15.34
N GLY A 70 5.96 -12.85 14.58
CA GLY A 70 6.50 -14.15 14.17
C GLY A 70 7.71 -14.01 13.24
N ASP A 71 8.04 -15.09 12.52
CA ASP A 71 9.05 -15.06 11.46
C ASP A 71 8.37 -14.71 10.13
N PHE A 72 8.66 -13.52 9.58
CA PHE A 72 8.12 -13.05 8.29
C PHE A 72 9.03 -13.38 7.11
N THR A 73 9.98 -14.31 7.27
CA THR A 73 10.92 -14.66 6.21
C THR A 73 10.18 -15.20 4.98
N GLY A 74 10.26 -14.46 3.87
CA GLY A 74 9.65 -14.84 2.60
C GLY A 74 8.19 -14.44 2.45
N ASP A 75 7.65 -13.69 3.41
CA ASP A 75 6.30 -13.14 3.33
C ASP A 75 6.28 -11.87 2.47
N VAL A 76 5.16 -11.67 1.77
CA VAL A 76 4.83 -10.42 1.11
C VAL A 76 4.00 -9.59 2.08
N ILE A 77 4.42 -8.35 2.31
CA ILE A 77 3.78 -7.44 3.27
C ILE A 77 3.21 -6.21 2.57
N GLU A 78 2.15 -5.64 3.13
CA GLU A 78 1.57 -4.37 2.69
C GLU A 78 0.87 -3.66 3.85
N GLY A 79 1.47 -2.59 4.37
CA GLY A 79 1.09 -1.96 5.64
C GLY A 79 -0.04 -0.93 5.59
N ALA A 80 -0.50 -0.52 4.40
CA ALA A 80 -1.18 0.76 4.26
C ALA A 80 -2.70 0.65 3.98
N GLY A 81 -3.33 -0.51 4.23
CA GLY A 81 -4.75 -0.67 3.95
C GLY A 81 -5.65 -0.48 5.16
N ASN A 82 -6.67 0.38 5.05
CA ASN A 82 -7.83 0.33 5.94
C ASN A 82 -8.76 -0.84 5.54
N PHE A 83 -8.32 -2.07 5.82
CA PHE A 83 -9.03 -3.29 5.39
C PHE A 83 -10.31 -3.58 6.18
N ASN A 84 -10.47 -2.97 7.36
CA ASN A 84 -11.60 -3.20 8.29
C ASN A 84 -12.53 -1.99 8.48
N ARG A 85 -12.29 -0.88 7.78
CA ARG A 85 -12.98 0.42 7.96
C ARG A 85 -12.83 1.02 9.36
N SER A 86 -11.77 0.69 10.08
CA SER A 86 -11.40 1.42 11.29
C SER A 86 -10.86 2.81 10.91
N SER A 87 -10.56 3.64 11.89
CA SER A 87 -9.77 4.86 11.65
C SER A 87 -8.28 4.56 11.43
N TYR A 88 -7.90 3.28 11.41
CA TYR A 88 -6.53 2.80 11.58
C TYR A 88 -6.08 2.03 10.34
N GLN A 89 -4.80 2.18 10.00
CA GLN A 89 -4.20 1.35 8.97
C GLN A 89 -4.01 -0.07 9.48
N SER A 90 -4.08 -1.04 8.58
CA SER A 90 -3.94 -2.45 8.87
C SER A 90 -2.89 -3.04 7.93
N LEU A 91 -2.15 -4.00 8.46
CA LEU A 91 -1.12 -4.74 7.73
C LEU A 91 -1.77 -5.95 7.08
N PHE A 92 -1.56 -6.13 5.78
CA PHE A 92 -1.84 -7.39 5.10
C PHE A 92 -0.55 -8.16 4.90
N LEU A 93 -0.61 -9.46 5.17
CA LEU A 93 0.49 -10.40 5.04
C LEU A 93 0.06 -11.55 4.15
N TYR A 94 0.96 -12.02 3.29
CA TYR A 94 0.80 -13.26 2.55
C TYR A 94 2.08 -14.08 2.59
N SER A 95 1.94 -15.34 3.02
CA SER A 95 3.02 -16.31 3.07
C SER A 95 2.82 -17.39 2.03
N SER A 96 3.61 -17.38 0.96
CA SER A 96 3.58 -18.43 -0.07
C SER A 96 4.05 -19.79 0.45
N ALA A 97 4.85 -19.82 1.52
CA ALA A 97 5.36 -21.04 2.14
C ALA A 97 4.27 -21.80 2.91
N THR A 98 3.33 -21.07 3.51
CA THR A 98 2.26 -21.65 4.32
C THR A 98 0.88 -21.57 3.66
N ASP A 99 0.76 -20.89 2.52
CA ASP A 99 -0.49 -20.59 1.81
C ASP A 99 -1.52 -19.87 2.69
N HIS A 100 -1.05 -18.98 3.56
CA HIS A 100 -1.90 -18.19 4.45
C HIS A 100 -1.73 -16.70 4.22
N ALA A 101 -2.85 -15.99 4.30
CA ALA A 101 -2.90 -14.55 4.39
C ALA A 101 -3.58 -14.11 5.68
N TYR A 102 -3.11 -13.00 6.25
CA TYR A 102 -3.65 -12.43 7.47
C TYR A 102 -3.77 -10.92 7.34
N VAL A 103 -4.77 -10.35 8.01
CA VAL A 103 -4.83 -8.91 8.28
C VAL A 103 -4.54 -8.71 9.76
N GLU A 104 -3.49 -7.97 10.07
CA GLU A 104 -3.20 -7.48 11.42
C GLU A 104 -3.75 -6.06 11.58
N LEU A 105 -4.59 -5.87 12.58
CA LEU A 105 -5.16 -4.56 12.88
C LEU A 105 -4.16 -3.73 13.68
N GLY A 106 -3.81 -2.55 13.16
CA GLY A 106 -2.93 -1.61 13.83
C GLY A 106 -3.55 -1.03 15.11
N ASP A 107 -2.68 -0.60 16.03
CA ASP A 107 -3.07 -0.04 17.34
C ASP A 107 -2.91 1.49 17.45
N ASN A 108 -2.62 2.16 16.33
CA ASN A 108 -2.33 3.60 16.25
C ASN A 108 -1.04 4.07 16.92
N THR A 109 -0.12 3.15 17.21
CA THR A 109 1.23 3.51 17.65
C THR A 109 2.30 3.14 16.62
N GLY A 110 1.86 2.76 15.41
CA GLY A 110 2.72 2.14 14.40
C GLY A 110 2.95 0.65 14.63
N GLN A 111 2.34 0.05 15.66
CA GLN A 111 2.55 -1.34 16.04
C GLN A 111 1.39 -2.26 15.62
N PHE A 112 1.74 -3.53 15.41
CA PHE A 112 0.82 -4.60 15.06
C PHE A 112 0.89 -5.74 16.08
N SER A 113 -0.17 -6.54 16.14
CA SER A 113 -0.27 -7.62 17.10
C SER A 113 -0.98 -8.83 16.50
N THR A 114 -0.34 -9.98 16.63
CA THR A 114 -0.91 -11.30 16.35
C THR A 114 -2.18 -11.59 17.18
N ALA A 115 -2.40 -10.88 18.30
CA ALA A 115 -3.65 -10.98 19.05
C ALA A 115 -4.87 -10.42 18.31
N ASN A 116 -4.64 -9.55 17.31
CA ASN A 116 -5.67 -8.95 16.46
C ASN A 116 -5.66 -9.52 15.03
N GLU A 117 -5.00 -10.67 14.83
CA GLU A 117 -4.87 -11.32 13.54
C GLU A 117 -6.24 -11.84 13.04
N VAL A 118 -6.58 -11.48 11.81
CA VAL A 118 -7.73 -12.02 11.09
C VAL A 118 -7.21 -12.90 9.96
N VAL A 119 -7.46 -14.21 10.06
CA VAL A 119 -7.16 -15.16 8.98
C VAL A 119 -7.99 -14.83 7.75
N VAL A 120 -7.31 -14.73 6.60
CA VAL A 120 -7.95 -14.45 5.33
C VAL A 120 -8.00 -15.75 4.49
N PRO A 121 -9.19 -16.33 4.27
CA PRO A 121 -9.35 -17.48 3.40
C PRO A 121 -9.07 -17.08 1.94
N PRO A 122 -8.85 -18.07 1.05
CA PRO A 122 -8.72 -17.82 -0.38
C PRO A 122 -9.86 -16.94 -0.94
N PRO A 123 -9.56 -16.12 -1.96
CA PRO A 123 -10.55 -15.31 -2.66
C PRO A 123 -11.78 -16.11 -3.10
N SER A 124 -12.94 -15.45 -3.15
CA SER A 124 -14.21 -16.09 -3.49
C SER A 124 -14.15 -16.85 -4.81
N GLY A 125 -14.38 -18.16 -4.78
CA GLY A 125 -14.34 -19.03 -5.96
C GLY A 125 -13.03 -19.78 -6.16
N GLU A 126 -12.00 -19.49 -5.36
CA GLU A 126 -10.69 -20.14 -5.42
C GLU A 126 -10.53 -21.23 -4.35
N ALA A 127 -9.76 -22.27 -4.68
CA ALA A 127 -9.49 -23.38 -3.76
C ALA A 127 -8.28 -23.13 -2.84
N SER A 128 -7.39 -22.22 -3.24
CA SER A 128 -6.17 -21.80 -2.54
C SER A 128 -5.87 -20.34 -2.92
N TRP A 129 -4.95 -19.68 -2.20
CA TRP A 129 -4.49 -18.37 -2.67
C TRP A 129 -3.73 -18.52 -4.00
N PRO A 130 -3.84 -17.55 -4.92
CA PRO A 130 -2.91 -17.48 -6.04
C PRO A 130 -1.49 -17.28 -5.50
N VAL A 131 -0.48 -17.75 -6.25
CA VAL A 131 0.92 -17.49 -5.91
C VAL A 131 1.22 -16.02 -6.16
N ILE A 132 1.10 -15.22 -5.11
CA ILE A 132 1.35 -13.78 -5.14
C ILE A 132 2.86 -13.56 -5.01
N THR A 133 3.42 -12.86 -5.98
CA THR A 133 4.86 -12.50 -5.99
C THR A 133 5.12 -11.04 -5.65
N GLN A 134 4.06 -10.23 -5.68
CA GLN A 134 4.07 -8.84 -5.25
C GLN A 134 2.65 -8.44 -4.88
N LEU A 135 2.52 -7.61 -3.85
CA LEU A 135 1.27 -7.03 -3.39
C LEU A 135 1.42 -5.52 -3.24
N VAL A 136 0.36 -4.78 -3.58
CA VAL A 136 0.21 -3.35 -3.31
C VAL A 136 -1.22 -3.11 -2.88
N SER A 137 -1.45 -2.21 -1.92
CA SER A 137 -2.79 -1.82 -1.49
C SER A 137 -3.13 -0.44 -2.05
N PRO A 138 -3.91 -0.29 -3.13
CA PRO A 138 -4.22 1.03 -3.68
C PRO A 138 -5.15 1.91 -2.82
N GLY A 139 -5.60 1.42 -1.67
CA GLY A 139 -6.85 1.89 -1.06
C GLY A 139 -8.06 1.35 -1.82
N ASP A 140 -9.19 2.05 -1.77
CA ASP A 140 -10.43 1.60 -2.42
C ASP A 140 -10.46 2.00 -3.91
N ILE A 141 -10.30 1.04 -4.82
CA ILE A 141 -10.37 1.28 -6.28
C ILE A 141 -11.59 0.63 -6.93
N THR A 142 -12.28 -0.24 -6.20
CA THR A 142 -13.53 -0.87 -6.64
C THR A 142 -14.79 -0.14 -6.13
N GLY A 143 -14.64 0.89 -5.30
CA GLY A 143 -15.71 1.80 -4.88
C GLY A 143 -16.56 1.28 -3.73
N HIS A 144 -16.00 0.41 -2.90
CA HIS A 144 -16.66 -0.21 -1.76
C HIS A 144 -16.12 0.24 -0.40
N ASN A 145 -15.42 1.38 -0.35
CA ASN A 145 -14.84 2.05 0.81
C ASN A 145 -14.04 1.12 1.72
N ARG A 146 -13.24 0.22 1.14
CA ARG A 146 -12.26 -0.64 1.82
C ARG A 146 -11.04 -0.76 0.94
N ALA A 147 -9.86 -0.87 1.54
CA ALA A 147 -8.65 -1.07 0.78
C ALA A 147 -8.69 -2.40 0.01
N ASP A 148 -8.51 -2.32 -1.30
CA ASP A 148 -8.34 -3.45 -2.21
C ASP A 148 -6.89 -3.92 -2.22
N LEU A 149 -6.64 -5.04 -2.90
CA LEU A 149 -5.29 -5.51 -3.19
C LEU A 149 -5.06 -5.53 -4.69
N VAL A 150 -3.87 -5.11 -5.11
CA VAL A 150 -3.34 -5.31 -6.46
C VAL A 150 -2.20 -6.30 -6.33
N ALA A 151 -2.36 -7.47 -6.95
CA ALA A 151 -1.44 -8.60 -6.82
C ALA A 151 -0.83 -8.96 -8.16
N ARG A 152 0.47 -9.24 -8.16
CA ARG A 152 1.15 -9.88 -9.29
C ARG A 152 1.10 -11.40 -9.13
N VAL A 153 0.35 -12.05 -10.01
CA VAL A 153 0.14 -13.50 -10.04
C VAL A 153 0.73 -14.05 -11.33
N GLY A 154 1.94 -14.62 -11.23
CA GLY A 154 2.71 -15.05 -12.41
C GLY A 154 3.01 -13.90 -13.36
N ASP A 155 2.42 -13.92 -14.56
CA ASP A 155 2.60 -12.90 -15.59
C ASP A 155 1.40 -11.93 -15.72
N GLN A 156 0.45 -12.01 -14.78
CA GLN A 156 -0.75 -11.18 -14.74
C GLN A 156 -0.70 -10.19 -13.57
N LEU A 157 -1.48 -9.11 -13.73
CA LEU A 157 -1.80 -8.18 -12.66
C LEU A 157 -3.30 -8.25 -12.38
N GLU A 158 -3.64 -8.55 -11.14
CA GLU A 158 -5.01 -8.80 -10.71
C GLU A 158 -5.38 -7.85 -9.56
N VAL A 159 -6.60 -7.33 -9.59
CA VAL A 159 -7.22 -6.73 -8.40
C VAL A 159 -7.96 -7.83 -7.66
N ILE A 160 -7.70 -7.92 -6.36
CA ILE A 160 -8.40 -8.80 -5.44
C ILE A 160 -9.27 -7.90 -4.54
N PRO A 161 -10.58 -7.80 -4.80
CA PRO A 161 -11.44 -6.83 -4.12
C PRO A 161 -11.67 -7.17 -2.65
N ASN A 162 -11.63 -6.18 -1.77
CA ASN A 162 -11.97 -6.37 -0.36
C ASN A 162 -13.49 -6.24 -0.13
N VAL A 163 -14.21 -7.34 -0.29
CA VAL A 163 -15.68 -7.34 -0.22
C VAL A 163 -16.22 -7.29 1.23
N ALA A 164 -15.44 -7.74 2.21
CA ALA A 164 -15.67 -7.56 3.64
C ALA A 164 -14.38 -7.84 4.43
N LEU A 165 -14.31 -7.41 5.71
CA LEU A 165 -13.15 -7.71 6.56
C LEU A 165 -12.85 -9.21 6.58
N GLY A 166 -11.62 -9.58 6.22
CA GLY A 166 -11.19 -10.97 6.14
C GLY A 166 -11.83 -11.76 4.98
N HIS A 167 -12.46 -11.10 4.01
CA HIS A 167 -13.12 -11.74 2.88
C HIS A 167 -12.86 -10.99 1.57
N TYR A 168 -12.19 -11.67 0.65
CA TYR A 168 -11.84 -11.12 -0.65
C TYR A 168 -12.72 -11.71 -1.76
N GLY A 169 -13.08 -10.86 -2.71
CA GLY A 169 -13.83 -11.23 -3.91
C GLY A 169 -12.96 -12.00 -4.90
N ALA A 170 -13.58 -12.54 -5.96
CA ALA A 170 -12.85 -13.23 -7.01
C ALA A 170 -11.78 -12.30 -7.64
N PRO A 171 -10.56 -12.77 -7.90
CA PRO A 171 -9.54 -11.96 -8.57
C PRO A 171 -10.00 -11.51 -9.96
N VAL A 172 -9.68 -10.28 -10.32
CA VAL A 172 -10.03 -9.67 -11.62
C VAL A 172 -8.76 -9.21 -12.29
N ALA A 173 -8.45 -9.72 -13.48
CA ALA A 173 -7.34 -9.23 -14.28
C ALA A 173 -7.59 -7.77 -14.69
N VAL A 174 -6.64 -6.88 -14.38
CA VAL A 174 -6.78 -5.43 -14.59
C VAL A 174 -5.81 -4.85 -15.62
N ALA A 175 -4.89 -5.69 -16.10
CA ALA A 175 -3.99 -5.39 -17.20
C ALA A 175 -3.69 -6.67 -18.01
N GLY A 176 -3.12 -6.50 -19.20
CA GLY A 176 -2.70 -7.62 -20.05
C GLY A 176 -1.52 -8.42 -19.46
N SER A 177 -1.02 -9.42 -20.20
CA SER A 177 0.19 -10.18 -19.84
C SER A 177 1.48 -9.35 -19.89
N GLY A 178 2.57 -9.85 -19.30
CA GLY A 178 3.90 -9.24 -19.33
C GLY A 178 4.36 -8.63 -18.01
N TRP A 179 3.67 -8.91 -16.90
CA TRP A 179 3.99 -8.35 -15.59
C TRP A 179 5.14 -9.05 -14.87
N SER A 180 5.56 -10.23 -15.33
CA SER A 180 6.65 -10.99 -14.69
C SER A 180 8.01 -10.26 -14.71
N GLY A 181 8.25 -9.38 -15.69
CA GLY A 181 9.44 -8.54 -15.79
C GLY A 181 9.26 -7.11 -15.27
N ARG A 182 8.28 -6.88 -14.41
CA ARG A 182 7.92 -5.56 -13.89
C ARG A 182 7.72 -5.60 -12.38
N THR A 183 8.08 -4.48 -11.75
CA THR A 183 7.77 -4.19 -10.35
C THR A 183 6.69 -3.12 -10.31
N VAL A 184 5.55 -3.41 -9.68
CA VAL A 184 4.52 -2.40 -9.38
C VAL A 184 5.05 -1.51 -8.24
N ILE A 185 5.24 -0.23 -8.49
CA ILE A 185 5.70 0.71 -7.46
C ILE A 185 4.51 1.12 -6.59
N GLY A 186 3.35 1.34 -7.21
CA GLY A 186 2.12 1.54 -6.47
C GLY A 186 0.97 1.95 -7.36
N VAL A 187 -0.17 2.20 -6.73
CA VAL A 187 -1.40 2.62 -7.40
C VAL A 187 -1.96 3.83 -6.65
N VAL A 188 -1.71 5.01 -7.20
CA VAL A 188 -1.93 6.32 -6.57
C VAL A 188 -2.51 7.29 -7.59
N ASP A 189 -3.15 8.37 -7.16
CA ASP A 189 -3.67 9.38 -8.09
C ASP A 189 -2.51 10.30 -8.48
N ALA A 190 -1.78 9.91 -9.53
CA ALA A 190 -0.58 10.60 -9.97
C ALA A 190 -0.90 11.70 -11.00
N THR A 191 -2.03 11.59 -11.70
CA THR A 191 -2.52 12.58 -12.65
C THR A 191 -3.36 13.69 -12.02
N GLY A 192 -3.83 13.50 -10.78
CA GLY A 192 -4.65 14.45 -10.03
C GLY A 192 -6.10 14.53 -10.52
N ASP A 193 -6.59 13.51 -11.24
CA ASP A 193 -7.93 13.46 -11.79
C ASP A 193 -8.95 12.79 -10.86
N GLY A 194 -8.51 12.32 -9.69
CA GLY A 194 -9.32 11.61 -8.70
C GLY A 194 -9.45 10.11 -8.95
N ILE A 195 -8.82 9.58 -10.00
CA ILE A 195 -8.75 8.15 -10.32
C ILE A 195 -7.32 7.68 -10.03
N LYS A 196 -7.18 6.49 -9.43
CA LYS A 196 -5.86 5.93 -9.13
C LYS A 196 -5.21 5.41 -10.41
N ASP A 197 -4.00 5.85 -10.67
CA ASP A 197 -3.11 5.41 -11.75
C ASP A 197 -2.18 4.31 -11.26
N LEU A 198 -1.77 3.42 -12.17
CA LEU A 198 -0.79 2.38 -11.88
C LEU A 198 0.60 2.85 -12.27
N ILE A 199 1.54 2.79 -11.33
CA ILE A 199 2.95 3.10 -11.57
C ILE A 199 3.74 1.81 -11.49
N ALA A 200 4.51 1.52 -12.54
CA ALA A 200 5.35 0.33 -12.57
C ALA A 200 6.72 0.60 -13.20
N ARG A 201 7.72 -0.09 -12.68
CA ARG A 201 9.07 -0.16 -13.24
C ARG A 201 9.16 -1.33 -14.22
N ASP A 202 9.80 -1.09 -15.36
CA ASP A 202 10.37 -2.14 -16.20
C ASP A 202 11.71 -2.60 -15.59
N ASP A 203 11.79 -3.85 -15.13
CA ASP A 203 12.93 -4.31 -14.33
C ASP A 203 14.21 -4.48 -15.16
N ALA A 204 14.08 -4.59 -16.49
CA ALA A 204 15.22 -4.73 -17.39
C ALA A 204 15.90 -3.39 -17.69
N THR A 205 15.15 -2.29 -17.61
CA THR A 205 15.61 -0.95 -18.04
C THR A 205 15.58 0.11 -16.95
N GLY A 206 14.95 -0.15 -15.80
CA GLY A 206 14.79 0.82 -14.72
C GLY A 206 13.87 1.99 -15.08
N VAL A 207 13.18 1.92 -16.23
CA VAL A 207 12.24 2.95 -16.68
C VAL A 207 10.93 2.82 -15.90
N VAL A 208 10.41 3.94 -15.42
CA VAL A 208 9.14 4.00 -14.71
C VAL A 208 8.05 4.51 -15.64
N TRP A 209 6.95 3.76 -15.68
CA TRP A 209 5.79 4.00 -16.51
C TRP A 209 4.55 4.25 -15.66
N LEU A 210 3.76 5.22 -16.08
CA LEU A 210 2.40 5.46 -15.61
C LEU A 210 1.42 4.81 -16.60
N TYR A 211 0.53 3.99 -16.07
CA TYR A 211 -0.64 3.46 -16.78
C TYR A 211 -1.87 4.14 -16.21
N GLN A 212 -2.50 4.99 -17.03
CA GLN A 212 -3.59 5.83 -16.56
C GLN A 212 -4.75 4.98 -16.03
N GLY A 213 -5.29 5.37 -14.88
CA GLY A 213 -6.46 4.74 -14.28
C GLY A 213 -7.72 4.99 -15.09
N VAL A 214 -8.63 4.01 -15.06
CA VAL A 214 -9.97 4.14 -15.63
C VAL A 214 -10.99 3.79 -14.55
N ALA A 215 -12.11 4.53 -14.51
CA ALA A 215 -13.20 4.27 -13.59
C ALA A 215 -13.64 2.79 -13.66
N GLY A 216 -13.67 2.13 -12.51
CA GLY A 216 -13.92 0.69 -12.40
C GLY A 216 -12.67 -0.16 -12.12
N GLY A 217 -11.49 0.47 -11.96
CA GLY A 217 -10.29 -0.19 -11.42
C GLY A 217 -9.40 -0.87 -12.47
N THR A 218 -9.56 -0.53 -13.75
CA THR A 218 -8.68 -1.00 -14.84
C THR A 218 -7.65 0.06 -15.19
N PHE A 219 -6.55 -0.35 -15.83
CA PHE A 219 -5.47 0.55 -16.22
C PHE A 219 -5.25 0.56 -17.73
N GLY A 220 -4.64 1.63 -18.23
CA GLY A 220 -4.16 1.72 -19.62
C GLY A 220 -3.18 0.59 -19.97
N ASP A 221 -2.87 0.45 -21.26
CA ASP A 221 -1.96 -0.58 -21.76
C ASP A 221 -0.61 -0.01 -22.25
N GLU A 222 0.21 -0.87 -22.84
CA GLU A 222 1.52 -0.54 -23.41
C GLU A 222 1.50 0.59 -24.43
N THR A 223 0.38 0.78 -25.14
CA THR A 223 0.24 1.77 -26.20
C THR A 223 -0.11 3.15 -25.66
N THR A 224 -0.65 3.21 -24.43
CA THR A 224 -1.11 4.45 -23.79
C THR A 224 -0.26 4.88 -22.60
N ARG A 225 0.62 4.01 -22.08
CA ARG A 225 1.47 4.34 -20.94
C ARG A 225 2.40 5.52 -21.22
N VAL A 226 2.72 6.27 -20.18
CA VAL A 226 3.61 7.44 -20.25
C VAL A 226 4.85 7.19 -19.42
N GLN A 227 6.01 7.54 -19.95
CA GLN A 227 7.26 7.47 -19.19
C GLN A 227 7.29 8.62 -18.18
N ILE A 228 7.48 8.30 -16.90
CA ILE A 228 7.47 9.28 -15.82
C ILE A 228 8.75 9.27 -14.96
N GLY A 229 9.67 8.35 -15.22
CA GLY A 229 10.95 8.30 -14.50
C GLY A 229 11.97 7.34 -15.10
N THR A 230 13.20 7.43 -14.62
CA THR A 230 14.35 6.56 -14.94
C THR A 230 15.31 6.51 -13.75
N GLY A 231 16.24 5.56 -13.73
CA GLY A 231 17.32 5.51 -12.72
C GLY A 231 16.97 4.73 -11.46
N LEU A 232 15.89 3.95 -11.50
CA LEU A 232 15.49 3.00 -10.45
C LEU A 232 15.81 1.56 -10.87
N ASP A 233 17.02 1.34 -11.40
CA ASP A 233 17.47 0.02 -11.89
C ASP A 233 17.28 -1.07 -10.83
N ALA A 234 16.70 -2.21 -11.21
CA ALA A 234 16.33 -3.27 -10.25
C ALA A 234 17.55 -3.88 -9.53
N ALA A 235 18.72 -3.83 -10.14
CA ALA A 235 19.97 -4.29 -9.53
C ALA A 235 20.46 -3.35 -8.41
N ASP A 236 20.21 -2.04 -8.54
CA ASP A 236 20.63 -1.02 -7.59
C ASP A 236 19.56 -0.77 -6.52
N TYR A 237 18.28 -0.90 -6.88
CA TYR A 237 17.13 -0.66 -6.02
C TYR A 237 16.14 -1.84 -6.06
N PRO A 238 16.42 -2.94 -5.33
CA PRO A 238 15.59 -4.14 -5.37
C PRO A 238 14.15 -3.91 -4.87
N PHE A 239 13.95 -2.97 -3.94
CA PHE A 239 12.64 -2.63 -3.40
C PHE A 239 12.28 -1.19 -3.73
N VAL A 240 11.11 -0.99 -4.34
CA VAL A 240 10.57 0.31 -4.70
C VAL A 240 9.07 0.35 -4.41
N ILE A 241 8.60 1.38 -3.72
CA ILE A 241 7.18 1.58 -3.40
C ILE A 241 6.80 3.06 -3.47
N THR A 242 5.51 3.35 -3.65
CA THR A 242 4.94 4.67 -3.36
C THR A 242 3.83 4.53 -2.34
N LYS A 243 3.78 5.48 -1.40
CA LYS A 243 2.71 5.61 -0.41
C LYS A 243 1.98 6.94 -0.50
N GLY A 244 2.28 7.77 -1.51
CA GLY A 244 1.79 9.13 -1.63
C GLY A 244 2.88 10.16 -1.37
N ASP A 245 2.45 11.36 -0.99
CA ASP A 245 3.27 12.54 -0.74
C ASP A 245 3.94 12.46 0.64
N ALA A 246 5.23 12.11 0.65
CA ALA A 246 5.98 11.84 1.86
C ALA A 246 6.80 13.05 2.33
N ASP A 247 7.09 14.00 1.44
CA ASP A 247 7.82 15.23 1.75
C ASP A 247 6.95 16.48 1.86
N GLY A 248 5.64 16.36 1.62
CA GLY A 248 4.62 17.38 1.82
C GLY A 248 4.56 18.41 0.69
N ASP A 249 5.11 18.11 -0.48
CA ASP A 249 5.13 19.03 -1.62
C ASP A 249 3.85 19.01 -2.48
N GLY A 250 2.93 18.09 -2.16
CA GLY A 250 1.66 17.88 -2.86
C GLY A 250 1.72 16.87 -4.00
N HIS A 251 2.84 16.17 -4.20
CA HIS A 251 3.04 15.16 -5.22
C HIS A 251 3.41 13.81 -4.61
N ALA A 252 2.93 12.72 -5.20
CA ALA A 252 3.30 11.39 -4.70
C ALA A 252 4.80 11.13 -4.92
N ASP A 253 5.46 10.53 -3.93
CA ASP A 253 6.88 10.20 -3.96
C ASP A 253 7.11 8.70 -4.14
N VAL A 254 8.34 8.33 -4.52
CA VAL A 254 8.78 6.93 -4.56
C VAL A 254 9.92 6.70 -3.58
N TYR A 255 9.71 5.77 -2.66
CA TYR A 255 10.76 5.21 -1.84
C TYR A 255 11.46 4.06 -2.55
N ALA A 256 12.78 4.00 -2.41
CA ALA A 256 13.62 2.95 -2.95
C ALA A 256 14.66 2.52 -1.91
N VAL A 257 14.83 1.21 -1.70
CA VAL A 257 15.90 0.69 -0.84
C VAL A 257 17.03 0.21 -1.73
N GLY A 258 18.23 0.73 -1.50
CA GLY A 258 19.42 0.40 -2.27
C GLY A 258 19.94 -1.01 -1.96
N ALA A 259 20.46 -1.71 -2.96
CA ALA A 259 21.08 -3.04 -2.80
C ALA A 259 22.31 -3.00 -1.89
N SER A 260 22.98 -1.85 -1.81
CA SER A 260 24.08 -1.58 -0.88
C SER A 260 23.62 -1.13 0.52
N GLY A 261 22.31 -1.07 0.76
CA GLY A 261 21.69 -0.44 1.91
C GLY A 261 21.38 1.05 1.69
N GLY A 262 20.57 1.59 2.61
CA GLY A 262 20.05 2.95 2.60
C GLY A 262 18.67 3.06 1.97
N LEU A 263 17.88 4.01 2.48
CA LEU A 263 16.59 4.42 1.91
C LEU A 263 16.79 5.69 1.10
N TYR A 264 16.20 5.70 -0.09
CA TYR A 264 16.23 6.79 -1.04
C TYR A 264 14.81 7.25 -1.32
N LEU A 265 14.64 8.56 -1.52
CA LEU A 265 13.40 9.17 -1.97
C LEU A 265 13.62 9.74 -3.37
N SER A 266 12.73 9.38 -4.29
CA SER A 266 12.60 10.04 -5.59
C SER A 266 11.37 10.94 -5.52
N ALA A 267 11.60 12.23 -5.29
CA ALA A 267 10.53 13.20 -5.07
C ALA A 267 9.62 13.32 -6.31
N GLY A 268 8.32 13.40 -6.08
CA GLY A 268 7.32 13.70 -7.09
C GLY A 268 7.52 15.08 -7.70
N ASN A 269 6.83 15.34 -8.81
CA ASN A 269 6.77 16.69 -9.37
C ASN A 269 5.44 16.93 -10.08
N ALA A 270 5.14 18.21 -10.33
CA ALA A 270 3.91 18.65 -10.98
C ALA A 270 3.66 18.09 -12.39
N GLY A 271 4.66 17.44 -13.01
CA GLY A 271 4.50 16.72 -14.27
C GLY A 271 4.03 15.27 -14.12
N GLY A 272 3.80 14.78 -12.89
CA GLY A 272 3.44 13.39 -12.59
C GLY A 272 4.63 12.42 -12.66
N GLY A 273 5.87 12.93 -12.69
CA GLY A 273 7.09 12.13 -12.68
C GLY A 273 7.91 12.28 -11.42
N PHE A 274 9.10 11.66 -11.42
CA PHE A 274 9.97 11.63 -10.24
C PHE A 274 11.35 12.20 -10.53
N GLY A 275 11.95 12.84 -9.53
CA GLY A 275 13.35 13.23 -9.51
C GLY A 275 14.29 12.03 -9.40
N ALA A 276 15.59 12.31 -9.42
CA ALA A 276 16.60 11.27 -9.16
C ALA A 276 16.55 10.81 -7.69
N PRO A 277 16.79 9.52 -7.40
CA PRO A 277 16.81 9.02 -6.03
C PRO A 277 17.84 9.75 -5.17
N THR A 278 17.41 10.26 -4.02
CA THR A 278 18.26 10.95 -3.04
C THR A 278 18.26 10.19 -1.72
N LEU A 279 19.42 9.98 -1.12
CA LEU A 279 19.53 9.25 0.15
C LEU A 279 18.85 10.04 1.28
N VAL A 280 17.85 9.43 1.93
CA VAL A 280 17.06 10.04 3.03
C VAL A 280 17.24 9.31 4.35
N SER A 281 17.75 8.07 4.35
CA SER A 281 18.19 7.38 5.56
C SER A 281 19.38 6.46 5.27
N SER A 282 20.40 6.55 6.12
CA SER A 282 21.59 5.68 6.09
C SER A 282 21.62 4.70 7.27
N ASP A 283 20.46 4.42 7.88
CA ASP A 283 20.37 3.48 8.99
C ASP A 283 20.82 2.07 8.52
N PRO A 284 21.69 1.37 9.28
CA PRO A 284 22.19 0.05 8.88
C PRO A 284 21.10 -1.01 8.71
N ALA A 285 19.92 -0.83 9.33
CA ALA A 285 18.80 -1.77 9.23
C ALA A 285 18.19 -1.86 7.82
N TRP A 286 18.49 -0.91 6.92
CA TRP A 286 18.14 -1.04 5.50
C TRP A 286 18.93 -2.13 4.76
N THR A 287 20.03 -2.62 5.34
CA THR A 287 20.84 -3.67 4.73
C THR A 287 20.17 -5.03 4.94
N GLY A 288 19.94 -5.74 3.83
CA GLY A 288 19.44 -7.12 3.88
C GLY A 288 17.95 -7.23 4.20
N ILE A 289 17.16 -6.16 4.05
CA ILE A 289 15.71 -6.29 4.10
C ILE A 289 15.23 -7.24 2.99
N THR A 290 14.14 -7.95 3.25
CA THR A 290 13.55 -8.95 2.36
C THR A 290 12.18 -8.51 1.82
N ALA A 291 11.56 -7.51 2.46
CA ALA A 291 10.34 -6.87 1.99
C ALA A 291 10.27 -5.41 2.48
N LEU A 292 9.49 -4.61 1.77
CA LEU A 292 9.21 -3.20 2.03
C LEU A 292 7.71 -2.96 1.76
N GLY A 293 7.01 -2.24 2.64
CA GLY A 293 5.58 -1.97 2.50
C GLY A 293 5.09 -0.87 3.42
#